data_AF-A0A6H9V764-F1
#
_entry.id   AF-A0A6H9V764-F1
#
_cell.length_a   1.000
_cell.length_b   1.000
_cell.length_c   1.000
_cell.angle_alpha   90.00
_cell.angle_beta   90.00
_cell.angle_gamma   90.00
#
_symmetry.space_group_name_H-M   'P 1'
#
loop_
_entity.id
_entity.type
_entity.pdbx_description
1 polymer ?
#
loop_
_entity_poly.entity_id
_entity_poly.type
_entity_poly.pdbx_seq_one_letter_code
_entity_poly.pdbx_strand_id
1 'polypeptide(L)'
;MSIAFNRLADILRDRGVPTRYQGGALRAQGICHDGDSPDTVAIKRGNNGGVVIFCHKCQGNREFLAAIGWTEADLYDEPLERQQDRPADDTWIPCRERGHKRVAQYVYRDENGGVVHGVTRCDHKCFAQWRPDNGAKSGRRWSLNDKEGNRLVRVVPYRLPYILKAIAEDRVIWIAEGEKDVHALVDHGLQATCNAAGAGKWTEEHAQFLRGADVTIVADRDIPGRRHAEHVVETLRGIARSVYVVQARTGKDAADHFAAGHTDSEFLKVWSPIPYPGDAAVGA
;
A
#
# COMPACT_ATOMS: atom_id res chain seq x y z
N MET A 1 -14.99 -6.53 -35.99
CA MET A 1 -16.00 -7.46 -35.42
C MET A 1 -15.35 -8.13 -34.22
N SER A 2 -15.97 -8.14 -33.03
CA SER A 2 -15.31 -8.73 -31.86
C SER A 2 -15.35 -10.26 -31.85
N ILE A 3 -14.20 -10.87 -31.59
CA ILE A 3 -13.95 -12.32 -31.50
C ILE A 3 -14.78 -12.96 -30.39
N ALA A 4 -14.93 -12.34 -29.22
CA ALA A 4 -15.70 -12.77 -28.06
C ALA A 4 -17.19 -12.84 -28.34
N PHE A 5 -17.75 -11.87 -29.07
CA PHE A 5 -19.16 -11.95 -29.47
C PHE A 5 -19.40 -13.13 -30.40
N ASN A 6 -18.47 -13.39 -31.33
CA ASN A 6 -18.56 -14.52 -32.24
C ASN A 6 -18.40 -15.86 -31.50
N ARG A 7 -17.39 -15.99 -30.61
CA ARG A 7 -17.20 -17.16 -29.74
C ARG A 7 -18.45 -17.46 -28.90
N LEU A 8 -19.07 -16.44 -28.33
CA LEU A 8 -20.31 -16.61 -27.56
C LEU A 8 -21.46 -17.07 -28.47
N ALA A 9 -21.62 -16.46 -29.65
CA ALA A 9 -22.66 -16.87 -30.60
C ALA A 9 -22.47 -18.32 -31.08
N ASP A 10 -21.22 -18.76 -31.28
CA ASP A 10 -20.89 -20.13 -31.66
C ASP A 10 -21.19 -21.11 -30.51
N ILE A 11 -20.83 -20.80 -29.26
CA ILE A 11 -21.16 -21.63 -28.10
C ILE A 11 -22.68 -21.78 -27.93
N LEU A 12 -23.45 -20.70 -28.09
CA LEU A 12 -24.90 -20.75 -28.01
C LEU A 12 -25.50 -21.60 -29.14
N ARG A 13 -24.93 -21.50 -30.35
CA ARG A 13 -25.34 -22.35 -31.49
C ARG A 13 -25.02 -23.82 -31.23
N ASP A 14 -23.80 -24.13 -30.80
CA ASP A 14 -23.34 -25.51 -30.55
C ASP A 14 -24.15 -26.19 -29.43
N ARG A 15 -24.61 -25.41 -28.46
CA ARG A 15 -25.49 -25.88 -27.38
C ARG A 15 -26.97 -25.87 -27.74
N GLY A 16 -27.33 -25.52 -28.97
CA GLY A 16 -28.72 -25.47 -29.44
C GLY A 16 -29.57 -24.44 -28.70
N VAL A 17 -28.97 -23.42 -28.09
CA VAL A 17 -29.69 -22.39 -27.33
C VAL A 17 -30.42 -21.46 -28.31
N PRO A 18 -31.76 -21.36 -28.25
CA PRO A 18 -32.51 -20.47 -29.13
C PRO A 18 -32.09 -19.01 -28.91
N THR A 19 -31.83 -18.30 -30.00
CA THR A 19 -31.51 -16.87 -29.97
C THR A 19 -32.35 -16.08 -30.98
N ARG A 20 -32.72 -14.84 -30.62
CA ARG A 20 -33.39 -13.89 -31.53
C ARG A 20 -32.87 -12.48 -31.34
N TYR A 21 -32.78 -11.70 -32.39
CA TYR A 21 -32.37 -10.30 -32.28
C TYR A 21 -33.59 -9.41 -32.03
N GLN A 22 -33.60 -8.65 -30.93
CA GLN A 22 -34.71 -7.77 -30.56
C GLN A 22 -34.22 -6.54 -29.78
N GLY A 23 -34.61 -5.34 -30.22
CA GLY A 23 -34.34 -4.09 -29.50
C GLY A 23 -32.85 -3.76 -29.34
N GLY A 24 -32.03 -4.08 -30.35
CA GLY A 24 -30.58 -3.84 -30.31
C GLY A 24 -29.79 -4.79 -29.42
N ALA A 25 -30.38 -5.93 -29.04
CA ALA A 25 -29.72 -7.00 -28.29
C ALA A 25 -30.04 -8.36 -28.91
N LEU A 26 -29.10 -9.30 -28.80
CA LEU A 26 -29.37 -10.72 -29.00
C LEU A 26 -30.02 -11.25 -27.72
N ARG A 27 -31.23 -11.76 -27.83
CA ARG A 27 -31.96 -12.43 -26.76
C ARG A 27 -31.68 -13.92 -26.83
N ALA A 28 -31.38 -14.52 -25.69
CA ALA A 28 -31.14 -15.94 -25.56
C ALA A 28 -31.99 -16.53 -24.43
N GLN A 29 -32.32 -17.82 -24.55
CA GLN A 29 -32.89 -18.58 -23.45
C GLN A 29 -31.89 -18.71 -22.29
N GLY A 30 -32.38 -18.58 -21.06
CA GLY A 30 -31.54 -18.61 -19.87
C GLY A 30 -31.18 -20.02 -19.43
N ILE A 31 -30.10 -20.55 -19.99
CA ILE A 31 -29.53 -21.85 -19.57
C ILE A 31 -29.01 -21.86 -18.11
N CYS A 32 -28.89 -20.69 -17.47
CA CYS A 32 -28.55 -20.55 -16.06
C CYS A 32 -29.71 -20.83 -15.09
N HIS A 33 -30.90 -21.11 -15.62
CA HIS A 33 -32.10 -21.49 -14.86
C HIS A 33 -32.89 -22.55 -15.63
N ASP A 34 -32.17 -23.54 -16.16
CA ASP A 34 -32.72 -24.71 -16.87
C ASP A 34 -33.53 -24.39 -18.13
N GLY A 35 -33.43 -23.15 -18.63
CA GLY A 35 -34.16 -22.71 -19.82
C GLY A 35 -35.67 -22.58 -19.61
N ASP A 36 -36.12 -22.43 -18.36
CA ASP A 36 -37.55 -22.39 -18.03
C ASP A 36 -38.32 -21.19 -18.62
N SER A 37 -37.60 -20.22 -19.19
CA SER A 37 -38.19 -19.06 -19.84
C SER A 37 -37.32 -18.53 -21.00
N PRO A 38 -37.92 -18.33 -22.20
CA PRO A 38 -37.22 -17.77 -23.35
C PRO A 38 -36.88 -16.28 -23.13
N ASP A 39 -35.83 -15.81 -23.80
CA ASP A 39 -35.43 -14.39 -23.88
C ASP A 39 -35.08 -13.69 -22.57
N THR A 40 -34.83 -14.45 -21.52
CA THR A 40 -34.45 -13.94 -20.21
C THR A 40 -33.03 -13.36 -20.20
N VAL A 41 -32.19 -13.70 -21.17
CA VAL A 41 -30.81 -13.23 -21.27
C VAL A 41 -30.67 -12.24 -22.42
N ALA A 42 -30.18 -11.05 -22.10
CA ALA A 42 -29.83 -10.02 -23.07
C ALA A 42 -28.32 -10.02 -23.29
N ILE A 43 -27.91 -10.11 -24.55
CA ILE A 43 -26.52 -10.09 -24.99
C ILE A 43 -26.35 -8.89 -25.93
N LYS A 44 -25.44 -7.99 -25.59
CA LYS A 44 -25.13 -6.78 -26.36
C LYS A 44 -23.64 -6.71 -26.64
N ARG A 45 -23.29 -6.04 -27.73
CA ARG A 45 -21.90 -5.61 -27.94
C ARG A 45 -21.63 -4.41 -27.02
N GLY A 46 -20.57 -4.49 -26.22
CA GLY A 46 -20.10 -3.38 -25.41
C GLY A 46 -19.31 -2.37 -26.24
N ASN A 47 -19.17 -1.16 -25.73
CA ASN A 47 -18.48 -0.06 -26.42
C ASN A 47 -16.96 -0.26 -26.53
N ASN A 48 -16.37 -1.14 -25.72
CA ASN A 48 -14.93 -1.39 -25.64
C ASN A 48 -14.52 -2.71 -26.32
N GLY A 49 -15.27 -3.17 -27.32
CA GLY A 49 -15.00 -4.44 -28.02
C GLY A 49 -15.45 -5.71 -27.29
N GLY A 50 -15.81 -5.62 -26.00
CA GLY A 50 -16.34 -6.74 -25.21
C GLY A 50 -17.83 -7.06 -25.44
N VAL A 51 -18.32 -8.05 -24.71
CA VAL A 51 -19.72 -8.50 -24.73
C VAL A 51 -20.36 -8.20 -23.37
N VAL A 52 -21.54 -7.59 -23.39
CA VAL A 52 -22.36 -7.36 -22.20
C VAL A 52 -23.47 -8.39 -22.16
N ILE A 53 -23.49 -9.19 -21.10
CA ILE A 53 -24.53 -10.20 -20.85
C ILE A 53 -25.30 -9.81 -19.60
N PHE A 54 -26.63 -9.95 -19.62
CA PHE A 54 -27.45 -9.77 -18.44
C PHE A 54 -28.65 -10.71 -18.47
N CYS A 55 -28.81 -11.53 -17.44
CA CYS A 55 -30.00 -12.34 -17.20
C CYS A 55 -30.98 -11.57 -16.31
N HIS A 56 -32.18 -11.30 -16.82
CA HIS A 56 -33.23 -10.58 -16.09
C HIS A 56 -33.82 -11.39 -14.93
N LYS A 57 -33.70 -12.73 -14.99
CA LYS A 57 -34.19 -13.63 -13.94
C LYS A 57 -33.20 -13.79 -12.78
N CYS A 58 -31.93 -14.02 -13.11
CA CYS A 58 -30.85 -14.11 -12.12
C CYS A 58 -30.37 -12.74 -11.62
N GLN A 59 -30.85 -11.65 -12.23
CA GLN A 59 -30.42 -10.27 -11.96
C GLN A 59 -28.91 -10.08 -12.06
N GLY A 60 -28.28 -10.69 -13.08
CA GLY A 60 -26.83 -10.66 -13.24
C GLY A 60 -26.35 -11.50 -14.43
N ASN A 61 -25.04 -11.60 -14.57
CA ASN A 61 -24.37 -12.38 -15.63
C ASN A 61 -23.66 -13.64 -15.09
N ARG A 62 -23.38 -13.70 -13.79
CA ARG A 62 -22.51 -14.71 -13.18
C ARG A 62 -22.99 -16.14 -13.40
N GLU A 63 -24.27 -16.40 -13.15
CA GLU A 63 -24.86 -17.74 -13.30
C GLU A 63 -24.90 -18.17 -14.78
N PHE A 64 -25.10 -17.20 -15.68
CA PHE A 64 -25.07 -17.45 -17.13
C PHE A 64 -23.66 -17.75 -17.63
N LEU A 65 -22.66 -16.99 -17.19
CA LEU A 65 -21.26 -17.24 -17.50
C LEU A 65 -20.82 -18.62 -17.00
N ALA A 66 -21.14 -18.95 -15.74
CA ALA A 66 -20.86 -20.27 -15.18
C ALA A 66 -21.52 -21.40 -15.99
N ALA A 67 -22.78 -21.24 -16.39
CA ALA A 67 -23.49 -22.23 -17.20
C ALA A 67 -22.81 -22.47 -18.56
N ILE A 68 -22.23 -21.45 -19.19
CA ILE A 68 -21.48 -21.59 -20.45
C ILE A 68 -20.00 -21.96 -20.26
N GLY A 69 -19.53 -22.12 -19.00
CA GLY A 69 -18.13 -22.40 -18.70
C GLY A 69 -17.21 -21.20 -18.95
N TRP A 70 -17.74 -19.98 -18.88
CA TRP A 70 -16.99 -18.73 -19.03
C TRP A 70 -16.80 -18.03 -17.69
N THR A 71 -15.79 -17.18 -17.66
CA THR A 71 -15.53 -16.18 -16.63
C THR A 71 -15.77 -14.77 -17.20
N GLU A 72 -15.71 -13.73 -16.37
CA GLU A 72 -15.82 -12.35 -16.86
C GLU A 72 -14.71 -11.97 -17.84
N ALA A 73 -13.54 -12.60 -17.77
CA ALA A 73 -12.43 -12.34 -18.67
C ALA A 73 -12.75 -12.77 -20.13
N ASP A 74 -13.57 -13.81 -20.30
CA ASP A 74 -13.93 -14.36 -21.61
C ASP A 74 -14.88 -13.46 -22.41
N LEU A 75 -15.50 -12.47 -21.77
CA LEU A 75 -16.35 -11.47 -22.41
C LEU A 75 -15.59 -10.54 -23.37
N TYR A 76 -14.27 -10.64 -23.45
CA TYR A 76 -13.41 -9.72 -24.19
C TYR A 76 -12.45 -10.47 -25.14
N ASP A 77 -12.11 -9.85 -26.28
CA ASP A 77 -11.28 -10.46 -27.34
C ASP A 77 -9.84 -10.65 -26.93
N GLU A 78 -9.31 -9.64 -26.26
CA GLU A 78 -8.11 -9.72 -25.43
C GLU A 78 -8.61 -9.81 -23.98
N PRO A 79 -7.94 -10.56 -23.09
CA PRO A 79 -8.27 -10.49 -21.68
C PRO A 79 -8.33 -9.02 -21.31
N LEU A 80 -9.42 -8.56 -20.71
CA LEU A 80 -9.30 -7.36 -19.91
C LEU A 80 -8.30 -7.70 -18.82
N GLU A 81 -7.02 -7.40 -19.04
CA GLU A 81 -6.31 -6.65 -18.02
C GLU A 81 -7.32 -5.65 -17.54
N ARG A 82 -7.67 -5.72 -16.25
CA ARG A 82 -8.51 -4.69 -15.65
C ARG A 82 -7.92 -3.38 -16.14
N GLN A 83 -8.64 -2.68 -17.01
CA GLN A 83 -8.47 -1.26 -17.12
C GLN A 83 -8.88 -0.76 -15.74
N GLN A 84 -7.91 -0.73 -14.83
CA GLN A 84 -7.81 0.40 -13.95
C GLN A 84 -7.83 1.58 -14.91
N ASP A 85 -9.01 2.21 -15.07
CA ASP A 85 -9.11 3.55 -15.59
C ASP A 85 -8.34 4.46 -14.63
N ARG A 86 -7.01 4.41 -14.72
CA ARG A 86 -6.08 5.30 -14.07
C ARG A 86 -4.70 5.04 -14.66
N PRO A 87 -4.07 6.06 -15.26
CA PRO A 87 -2.65 5.97 -15.57
C PRO A 87 -1.91 5.54 -14.30
N ALA A 88 -0.85 4.74 -14.45
CA ALA A 88 0.16 4.58 -13.40
C ALA A 88 0.64 5.96 -12.86
N ASP A 89 0.41 7.02 -13.63
CA ASP A 89 0.58 8.45 -13.37
C ASP A 89 -0.63 9.18 -12.73
N ASP A 90 -1.50 8.54 -11.93
CA ASP A 90 -2.33 9.31 -10.99
C ASP A 90 -1.44 9.98 -9.94
N THR A 91 -0.90 11.13 -10.34
CA THR A 91 -0.04 12.06 -9.62
C THR A 91 -0.85 13.07 -8.81
N TRP A 92 -2.19 12.98 -8.85
CA TRP A 92 -3.05 13.90 -8.13
C TRP A 92 -2.82 13.79 -6.62
N ILE A 93 -2.64 14.96 -6.00
CA ILE A 93 -2.48 15.15 -4.56
C ILE A 93 -3.34 16.35 -4.16
N PRO A 94 -3.83 16.43 -2.90
CA PRO A 94 -4.68 17.54 -2.47
C PRO A 94 -4.03 18.92 -2.64
N CYS A 95 -2.71 19.02 -2.52
CA CYS A 95 -2.00 20.28 -2.73
C CYS A 95 -1.73 20.63 -4.20
N ARG A 96 -2.18 19.81 -5.17
CA ARG A 96 -2.04 20.10 -6.61
C ARG A 96 -2.76 21.38 -7.01
N GLU A 97 -3.86 21.72 -6.34
CA GLU A 97 -4.59 22.97 -6.56
C GLU A 97 -3.73 24.21 -6.24
N ARG A 98 -2.70 24.06 -5.40
CA ARG A 98 -1.69 25.10 -5.13
C ARG A 98 -0.51 25.06 -6.11
N GLY A 99 -0.59 24.28 -7.18
CA GLY A 99 0.49 24.10 -8.17
C GLY A 99 1.59 23.13 -7.75
N HIS A 100 1.45 22.43 -6.62
CA HIS A 100 2.49 21.52 -6.12
C HIS A 100 2.53 20.21 -6.92
N LYS A 101 3.73 19.66 -7.10
CA LYS A 101 3.96 18.40 -7.82
C LYS A 101 4.38 17.31 -6.86
N ARG A 102 3.82 16.10 -7.02
CA ARG A 102 4.27 14.91 -6.28
C ARG A 102 5.73 14.61 -6.66
N VAL A 103 6.58 14.41 -5.65
CA VAL A 103 7.99 14.02 -5.84
C VAL A 103 8.33 12.66 -5.23
N ALA A 104 7.54 12.19 -4.26
CA ALA A 104 7.70 10.84 -3.71
C ALA A 104 6.38 10.31 -3.15
N GLN A 105 6.27 8.99 -3.06
CA GLN A 105 5.18 8.30 -2.40
C GLN A 105 5.72 7.13 -1.58
N TYR A 106 5.29 7.06 -0.33
CA TYR A 106 5.68 6.05 0.65
C TYR A 106 4.44 5.27 1.05
N VAL A 107 4.46 3.95 0.85
CA VAL A 107 3.33 3.08 1.15
C VAL A 107 3.61 2.29 2.41
N TYR A 108 2.72 2.42 3.39
CA TYR A 108 2.77 1.71 4.66
C TYR A 108 1.95 0.43 4.53
N ARG A 109 2.59 -0.69 4.85
CA ARG A 109 2.02 -2.03 4.70
C ARG A 109 1.92 -2.74 6.04
N ASP A 110 0.94 -3.61 6.16
CA ASP A 110 0.84 -4.57 7.27
C ASP A 110 1.85 -5.72 7.08
N GLU A 111 1.88 -6.64 8.03
CA GLU A 111 2.78 -7.79 8.10
C GLU A 111 2.63 -8.74 6.90
N ASN A 112 1.44 -8.77 6.29
CA ASN A 112 1.11 -9.59 5.13
C ASN A 112 1.34 -8.84 3.81
N GLY A 113 1.86 -7.61 3.85
CA GLY A 113 2.10 -6.76 2.69
C GLY A 113 0.86 -6.01 2.21
N GLY A 114 -0.27 -6.12 2.91
CA GLY A 114 -1.49 -5.36 2.64
C GLY A 114 -1.28 -3.86 2.83
N VAL A 115 -1.88 -3.03 1.98
CA VAL A 115 -1.73 -1.57 2.09
C VAL A 115 -2.58 -1.05 3.24
N VAL A 116 -1.95 -0.43 4.24
CA VAL A 116 -2.64 0.22 5.36
C VAL A 116 -2.94 1.67 5.03
N HIS A 117 -1.92 2.41 4.62
CA HIS A 117 -2.03 3.81 4.21
C HIS A 117 -0.80 4.22 3.38
N GLY A 118 -0.77 5.46 2.92
CA GLY A 118 0.40 6.03 2.25
C GLY A 118 0.59 7.51 2.53
N VAL A 119 1.83 7.94 2.39
CA VAL A 119 2.27 9.32 2.53
C VAL A 119 2.80 9.77 1.18
N THR A 120 2.37 10.92 0.71
CA THR A 120 2.81 11.50 -0.55
C THR A 120 3.48 12.83 -0.29
N ARG A 121 4.74 12.95 -0.71
CA ARG A 121 5.54 14.17 -0.59
C ARG A 121 5.46 14.96 -1.89
N CYS A 122 5.31 16.27 -1.76
CA CYS A 122 5.41 17.19 -2.89
C CYS A 122 6.73 17.99 -2.88
N ASP A 123 7.03 18.62 -4.01
CA ASP A 123 8.18 19.50 -4.25
C ASP A 123 8.28 20.65 -3.22
N HIS A 124 7.16 21.17 -2.75
CA HIS A 124 7.07 22.19 -1.70
C HIS A 124 7.06 21.62 -0.26
N LYS A 125 7.60 20.41 -0.05
CA LYS A 125 7.67 19.72 1.26
C LYS A 125 6.32 19.61 2.00
N CYS A 126 5.21 19.52 1.28
CA CYS A 126 3.93 19.15 1.88
C CYS A 126 3.81 17.62 1.88
N PHE A 127 3.21 17.08 2.93
CA PHE A 127 2.98 15.65 3.11
C PHE A 127 1.48 15.40 3.16
N ALA A 128 0.95 14.76 2.13
CA ALA A 128 -0.46 14.38 2.05
C ALA A 128 -0.59 12.89 2.32
N GLN A 129 -1.45 12.53 3.28
CA GLN A 129 -1.67 11.14 3.67
C GLN A 129 -2.96 10.62 3.08
N TRP A 130 -2.98 9.34 2.73
CA TRP A 130 -4.14 8.67 2.16
C TRP A 130 -4.29 7.25 2.69
N ARG A 131 -5.51 6.73 2.65
CA ARG A 131 -5.83 5.33 2.96
C ARG A 131 -6.59 4.69 1.79
N PRO A 132 -6.54 3.36 1.62
CA PRO A 132 -7.43 2.66 0.70
C PRO A 132 -8.90 2.95 1.02
N ASP A 133 -9.69 3.21 -0.01
CA ASP A 133 -11.15 3.40 0.11
C ASP A 133 -11.82 2.87 -1.16
N ASN A 134 -12.43 1.70 -1.06
CA ASN A 134 -13.12 1.04 -2.18
C ASN A 134 -14.35 1.83 -2.67
N GLY A 135 -14.89 2.74 -1.84
CA GLY A 135 -15.98 3.63 -2.23
C GLY A 135 -15.52 4.91 -2.94
N ALA A 136 -14.22 5.24 -2.88
CA ALA A 136 -13.67 6.36 -3.61
C ALA A 136 -13.40 5.95 -5.07
N LYS A 137 -13.74 6.83 -6.03
CA LYS A 137 -13.41 6.63 -7.45
C LYS A 137 -11.92 6.35 -7.69
N SER A 138 -11.07 6.82 -6.78
CA SER A 138 -9.63 6.64 -6.83
C SER A 138 -9.09 5.39 -6.16
N GLY A 139 -9.94 4.64 -5.45
CA GLY A 139 -9.48 3.64 -4.49
C GLY A 139 -8.75 4.25 -3.28
N ARG A 140 -8.70 5.57 -3.16
CA ARG A 140 -7.90 6.30 -2.14
C ARG A 140 -8.68 7.46 -1.55
N ARG A 141 -8.68 7.58 -0.23
CA ARG A 141 -9.15 8.78 0.47
C ARG A 141 -7.99 9.50 1.14
N TRP A 142 -7.89 10.80 0.93
CA TRP A 142 -6.82 11.67 1.44
C TRP A 142 -7.07 12.13 2.88
N SER A 143 -7.22 11.17 3.77
CA SER A 143 -7.29 11.38 5.22
C SER A 143 -7.02 10.03 5.89
N LEU A 144 -6.39 10.04 7.06
CA LEU A 144 -6.27 8.86 7.91
C LEU A 144 -7.39 8.77 8.95
N ASN A 145 -8.22 9.81 9.07
CA ASN A 145 -9.23 9.93 10.11
C ASN A 145 -10.65 10.00 9.51
N ASP A 146 -11.64 9.77 10.37
CA ASP A 146 -13.06 10.07 10.10
C ASP A 146 -13.35 11.58 10.22
N LYS A 147 -14.63 11.95 10.25
CA LYS A 147 -15.04 13.37 10.33
C LYS A 147 -14.89 13.92 11.75
N GLU A 148 -14.93 13.05 12.73
CA GLU A 148 -14.82 13.31 14.16
C GLU A 148 -13.36 13.38 14.63
N GLY A 149 -12.41 12.98 13.78
CA GLY A 149 -10.97 13.01 14.02
C GLY A 149 -10.39 11.70 14.53
N ASN A 150 -11.18 10.64 14.63
CA ASN A 150 -10.69 9.32 15.04
C ASN A 150 -9.93 8.66 13.90
N ARG A 151 -8.82 8.01 14.24
CA ARG A 151 -7.97 7.34 13.27
C ARG A 151 -8.65 6.07 12.73
N LEU A 152 -8.69 5.94 11.41
CA LEU A 152 -9.35 4.85 10.69
C LEU A 152 -8.38 3.79 10.16
N VAL A 153 -7.08 3.98 10.36
CA VAL A 153 -6.05 3.05 9.91
C VAL A 153 -5.14 2.66 11.06
N ARG A 154 -4.67 1.42 11.05
CA ARG A 154 -3.71 0.92 12.03
C ARG A 154 -2.43 1.77 12.02
N VAL A 155 -1.83 1.90 13.20
CA VAL A 155 -0.50 2.47 13.36
C VAL A 155 0.52 1.40 12.99
N VAL A 156 1.33 1.66 11.98
CA VAL A 156 2.38 0.74 11.52
C VAL A 156 3.65 1.53 11.18
N PRO A 157 4.83 1.01 11.50
CA PRO A 157 6.09 1.60 11.07
C PRO A 157 6.26 1.44 9.55
N TYR A 158 7.03 2.33 8.94
CA TYR A 158 7.33 2.25 7.52
C TYR A 158 8.12 0.95 7.23
N ARG A 159 7.88 0.34 6.06
CA ARG A 159 8.54 -0.92 5.65
C ARG A 159 8.35 -2.11 6.61
N LEU A 160 7.27 -2.15 7.40
CA LEU A 160 7.01 -3.18 8.42
C LEU A 160 7.34 -4.64 7.99
N PRO A 161 6.91 -5.18 6.83
CA PRO A 161 7.30 -6.53 6.40
C PRO A 161 8.81 -6.78 6.37
N TYR A 162 9.58 -5.80 5.89
CA TYR A 162 11.04 -5.90 5.83
C TYR A 162 11.67 -5.83 7.21
N ILE A 163 11.09 -5.04 8.11
CA ILE A 163 11.54 -4.94 9.50
C ILE A 163 11.32 -6.26 10.24
N LEU A 164 10.15 -6.87 10.12
CA LEU A 164 9.88 -8.16 10.76
C LEU A 164 10.82 -9.25 10.24
N LYS A 165 11.08 -9.27 8.93
CA LYS A 165 12.07 -10.18 8.34
C LYS A 165 13.47 -9.92 8.89
N ALA A 166 13.89 -8.65 8.96
CA ALA A 166 15.20 -8.27 9.48
C ALA A 166 15.39 -8.66 10.96
N ILE A 167 14.35 -8.51 11.78
CA ILE A 167 14.36 -8.94 13.18
C ILE A 167 14.52 -10.47 13.27
N ALA A 168 13.80 -11.23 12.45
CA ALA A 168 13.92 -12.68 12.42
C ALA A 168 15.31 -13.17 11.94
N GLU A 169 16.05 -12.32 11.22
CA GLU A 169 17.42 -12.54 10.75
C GLU A 169 18.48 -11.94 11.70
N ASP A 170 18.09 -11.50 12.91
CA ASP A 170 18.95 -10.84 13.90
C ASP A 170 19.73 -9.62 13.35
N ARG A 171 19.13 -8.89 12.41
CA ARG A 171 19.71 -7.68 11.84
C ARG A 171 19.33 -6.44 12.66
N VAL A 172 20.28 -5.51 12.78
CA VAL A 172 20.05 -4.21 13.43
C VAL A 172 19.03 -3.39 12.63
N ILE A 173 18.03 -2.86 13.34
CA ILE A 173 16.99 -2.01 12.81
C ILE A 173 17.34 -0.54 13.06
N TRP A 174 17.37 0.24 12.01
CA TRP A 174 17.63 1.67 12.05
C TRP A 174 16.31 2.45 12.06
N ILE A 175 16.21 3.46 12.92
CA ILE A 175 15.05 4.38 12.96
C ILE A 175 15.52 5.75 12.54
N ALA A 176 14.91 6.30 11.49
CA ALA A 176 15.11 7.68 11.06
C ALA A 176 13.84 8.51 11.33
N GLU A 177 13.97 9.83 11.29
CA GLU A 177 12.82 10.73 11.52
C GLU A 177 11.79 10.67 10.38
N GLY A 178 12.24 10.50 9.12
CA GLY A 178 11.36 10.55 7.95
C GLY A 178 11.70 9.54 6.85
N GLU A 179 10.75 9.34 5.93
CA GLU A 179 10.85 8.28 4.92
C GLU A 179 12.01 8.47 3.92
N LYS A 180 12.44 9.73 3.69
CA LYS A 180 13.59 10.04 2.83
C LYS A 180 14.88 9.48 3.44
N ASP A 181 15.09 9.67 4.73
CA ASP A 181 16.27 9.20 5.45
C ASP A 181 16.27 7.68 5.59
N VAL A 182 15.08 7.08 5.73
CA VAL A 182 14.92 5.63 5.61
C VAL A 182 15.41 5.11 4.27
N HIS A 183 15.07 5.77 3.15
CA HIS A 183 15.56 5.37 1.83
C HIS A 183 17.08 5.50 1.74
N ALA A 184 17.67 6.57 2.25
CA ALA A 184 19.13 6.73 2.29
C ALA A 184 19.82 5.59 3.06
N LEU A 185 19.30 5.21 4.23
CA LEU A 185 19.82 4.07 4.99
C LEU A 185 19.67 2.74 4.23
N VAL A 186 18.52 2.52 3.58
CA VAL A 186 18.23 1.30 2.82
C VAL A 186 19.12 1.18 1.58
N ASP A 187 19.37 2.27 0.86
CA ASP A 187 20.25 2.30 -0.31
C ASP A 187 21.69 1.93 0.05
N HIS A 188 22.07 2.11 1.33
CA HIS A 188 23.34 1.68 1.91
C HIS A 188 23.27 0.29 2.58
N GLY A 189 22.23 -0.50 2.31
CA GLY A 189 22.11 -1.90 2.74
C GLY A 189 21.56 -2.10 4.16
N LEU A 190 21.23 -1.02 4.88
CA LEU A 190 20.71 -1.08 6.24
C LEU A 190 19.20 -1.39 6.26
N GLN A 191 18.71 -1.93 7.38
CA GLN A 191 17.29 -2.18 7.58
C GLN A 191 16.70 -1.01 8.36
N ALA A 192 15.93 -0.15 7.70
CA ALA A 192 15.49 1.10 8.30
C ALA A 192 13.97 1.31 8.24
N THR A 193 13.46 2.05 9.23
CA THR A 193 12.05 2.42 9.37
C THR A 193 11.89 3.82 9.98
N CYS A 194 10.67 4.34 9.94
CA CYS A 194 10.24 5.60 10.57
C CYS A 194 8.72 5.56 10.80
N ASN A 195 8.18 6.59 11.44
CA ASN A 195 6.72 6.83 11.49
C ASN A 195 6.28 7.77 10.36
N ALA A 196 4.98 7.78 10.08
CA ALA A 196 4.39 8.76 9.18
C ALA A 196 4.36 10.16 9.83
N ALA A 197 4.50 11.21 9.01
CA ALA A 197 4.43 12.63 9.41
C ALA A 197 5.59 13.17 10.28
N GLY A 198 6.73 12.49 10.34
CA GLY A 198 7.97 13.04 10.93
C GLY A 198 7.97 13.14 12.46
N ALA A 199 8.84 13.99 13.00
CA ALA A 199 9.05 14.11 14.45
C ALA A 199 7.76 14.26 15.26
N GLY A 200 7.74 13.58 16.41
CA GLY A 200 6.66 13.66 17.41
C GLY A 200 5.39 12.85 17.07
N LYS A 201 5.40 12.05 16.00
CA LYS A 201 4.28 11.14 15.65
C LYS A 201 4.59 9.65 15.90
N TRP A 202 5.77 9.35 16.43
CA TRP A 202 6.08 8.02 16.95
C TRP A 202 5.29 7.73 18.24
N THR A 203 4.81 6.50 18.37
CA THR A 203 3.97 6.05 19.49
C THR A 203 4.43 4.69 19.97
N GLU A 204 4.00 4.29 21.16
CA GLU A 204 4.27 2.96 21.72
C GLU A 204 3.81 1.82 20.80
N GLU A 205 2.70 2.00 20.07
CA GLU A 205 2.24 1.03 19.06
C GLU A 205 3.29 0.77 17.97
N HIS A 206 4.05 1.78 17.56
CA HIS A 206 5.17 1.58 16.62
C HIS A 206 6.28 0.75 17.27
N ALA A 207 6.62 1.06 18.52
CA ALA A 207 7.68 0.39 19.26
C ALA A 207 7.40 -1.11 19.47
N GLN A 208 6.13 -1.51 19.64
CA GLN A 208 5.75 -2.93 19.82
C GLN A 208 6.24 -3.85 18.70
N PHE A 209 6.36 -3.35 17.46
CA PHE A 209 6.87 -4.12 16.32
C PHE A 209 8.38 -4.40 16.38
N LEU A 210 9.11 -3.74 17.28
CA LEU A 210 10.56 -3.84 17.43
C LEU A 210 10.97 -4.68 18.65
N ARG A 211 10.05 -5.50 19.17
CA ARG A 211 10.32 -6.35 20.34
C ARG A 211 11.49 -7.30 20.08
N GLY A 212 12.47 -7.26 20.97
CA GLY A 212 13.68 -8.09 20.91
C GLY A 212 14.69 -7.68 19.84
N ALA A 213 14.48 -6.58 19.12
CA ALA A 213 15.39 -6.10 18.08
C ALA A 213 16.57 -5.29 18.66
N ASP A 214 17.72 -5.31 17.99
CA ASP A 214 18.75 -4.29 18.19
C ASP A 214 18.41 -3.07 17.35
N VAL A 215 18.34 -1.91 17.99
CA VAL A 215 17.85 -0.68 17.36
C VAL A 215 18.93 0.41 17.37
N THR A 216 19.12 1.08 16.24
CA THR A 216 19.92 2.30 16.14
C THR A 216 19.06 3.46 15.66
N ILE A 217 18.96 4.53 16.44
CA ILE A 217 18.17 5.71 16.12
C ILE A 217 19.10 6.78 15.56
N VAL A 218 18.80 7.29 14.37
CA VAL A 218 19.48 8.46 13.81
C VAL A 218 18.72 9.70 14.24
N ALA A 219 19.32 10.49 15.13
CA ALA A 219 18.75 11.75 15.59
C ALA A 219 19.19 12.90 14.68
N ASP A 220 18.24 13.62 14.10
CA ASP A 220 18.53 14.83 13.33
C ASP A 220 19.24 15.86 14.22
N ARG A 221 20.16 16.64 13.63
CA ARG A 221 21.00 17.61 14.35
C ARG A 221 20.29 18.93 14.62
N ASP A 222 19.10 18.86 15.20
CA ASP A 222 18.34 20.01 15.69
C ASP A 222 17.62 19.70 17.02
N ILE A 223 16.80 20.65 17.51
CA ILE A 223 16.07 20.47 18.77
C ILE A 223 14.90 19.48 18.61
N PRO A 224 14.02 19.61 17.58
CA PRO A 224 12.95 18.64 17.35
C PRO A 224 13.44 17.20 17.19
N GLY A 225 14.49 16.96 16.40
CA GLY A 225 15.06 15.65 16.13
C GLY A 225 15.62 14.98 17.38
N ARG A 226 16.28 15.75 18.25
CA ARG A 226 16.74 15.24 19.56
C ARG A 226 15.58 14.82 20.46
N ARG A 227 14.54 15.66 20.59
CA ARG A 227 13.34 15.32 21.38
C ARG A 227 12.62 14.10 20.83
N HIS A 228 12.58 13.98 19.50
CA HIS A 228 12.01 12.81 18.83
C HIS A 228 12.80 11.54 19.17
N ALA A 229 14.13 11.57 19.06
CA ALA A 229 14.97 10.44 19.40
C ALA A 229 14.83 10.04 20.87
N GLU A 230 14.84 11.00 21.80
CA GLU A 230 14.59 10.76 23.24
C GLU A 230 13.25 10.04 23.45
N HIS A 231 12.18 10.53 22.82
CA HIS A 231 10.85 9.90 22.91
C HIS A 231 10.84 8.48 22.34
N VAL A 232 11.46 8.25 21.18
CA VAL A 232 11.57 6.91 20.58
C VAL A 232 12.29 5.96 21.53
N VAL A 233 13.41 6.41 22.12
CA VAL A 233 14.15 5.61 23.09
C VAL A 233 13.28 5.23 24.29
N GLU A 234 12.55 6.18 24.87
CA GLU A 234 11.66 5.89 26.00
C GLU A 234 10.59 4.85 25.64
N THR A 235 9.98 4.94 24.45
CA THR A 235 9.01 3.93 24.02
C THR A 235 9.61 2.54 23.77
N LEU A 236 10.92 2.44 23.52
CA LEU A 236 11.61 1.17 23.28
C LEU A 236 12.17 0.52 24.54
N ARG A 237 12.17 1.23 25.68
CA ARG A 237 12.60 0.66 26.97
C ARG A 237 11.77 -0.58 27.31
N GLY A 238 12.46 -1.68 27.57
CA GLY A 238 11.82 -2.97 27.88
C GLY A 238 11.14 -3.65 26.69
N ILE A 239 11.28 -3.11 25.48
CA ILE A 239 10.77 -3.71 24.24
C ILE A 239 11.95 -4.18 23.37
N ALA A 240 12.84 -3.26 23.00
CA ALA A 240 14.02 -3.58 22.20
C ALA A 240 15.08 -4.29 23.05
N ARG A 241 15.91 -5.12 22.39
CA ARG A 241 17.06 -5.79 23.00
C ARG A 241 18.17 -4.78 23.30
N SER A 242 18.47 -3.89 22.36
CA SER A 242 19.42 -2.80 22.58
C SER A 242 18.97 -1.56 21.82
N VAL A 243 19.35 -0.37 22.31
CA VAL A 243 19.01 0.91 21.68
C VAL A 243 20.22 1.83 21.68
N TYR A 244 20.73 2.18 20.51
CA TYR A 244 21.80 3.18 20.33
C TYR A 244 21.23 4.44 19.69
N VAL A 245 21.81 5.60 20.02
CA VAL A 245 21.49 6.86 19.32
C VAL A 245 22.73 7.43 18.68
N VAL A 246 22.60 7.76 17.41
CA VAL A 246 23.68 8.31 16.59
C VAL A 246 23.25 9.60 15.88
N GLN A 247 24.23 10.39 15.46
CA GLN A 247 24.03 11.59 14.65
C GLN A 247 24.96 11.63 13.45
N ALA A 248 24.50 12.29 12.39
CA ALA A 248 25.30 12.51 11.20
C ALA A 248 26.62 13.23 11.51
N ARG A 249 27.75 12.64 11.09
CA ARG A 249 29.08 13.28 11.18
C ARG A 249 29.12 14.65 10.48
N THR A 250 28.62 14.69 9.26
CA THR A 250 28.44 15.89 8.45
C THR A 250 26.99 15.96 8.00
N GLY A 251 26.43 17.18 7.96
CA GLY A 251 25.03 17.37 7.57
C GLY A 251 24.06 17.34 8.74
N LYS A 252 22.77 17.29 8.44
CA LYS A 252 21.69 17.35 9.44
C LYS A 252 21.11 15.97 9.77
N ASP A 253 20.94 15.14 8.76
CA ASP A 253 20.18 13.89 8.79
C ASP A 253 20.98 12.73 8.17
N ALA A 254 20.39 11.54 8.09
CA ALA A 254 21.06 10.38 7.49
C ALA A 254 21.35 10.60 6.00
N ALA A 255 20.44 11.24 5.25
CA ALA A 255 20.66 11.51 3.84
C ALA A 255 21.86 12.43 3.61
N ASP A 256 22.03 13.50 4.40
CA ASP A 256 23.19 14.38 4.30
C ASP A 256 24.49 13.68 4.70
N HIS A 257 24.45 12.75 5.66
CA HIS A 257 25.61 11.95 6.07
C HIS A 257 26.19 11.14 4.90
N PHE A 258 25.32 10.38 4.21
CA PHE A 258 25.72 9.58 3.06
C PHE A 258 26.04 10.44 1.84
N ALA A 259 25.32 11.54 1.61
CA ALA A 259 25.63 12.49 0.54
C ALA A 259 27.01 13.15 0.70
N ALA A 260 27.51 13.25 1.94
CA ALA A 260 28.87 13.70 2.24
C ALA A 260 29.94 12.60 2.06
N GLY A 261 29.56 11.39 1.64
CA GLY A 261 30.47 10.28 1.35
C GLY A 261 30.85 9.44 2.57
N HIS A 262 30.21 9.63 3.71
CA HIS A 262 30.46 8.85 4.93
C HIS A 262 29.76 7.49 4.88
N THR A 263 30.31 6.53 5.61
CA THR A 263 29.75 5.18 5.81
C THR A 263 28.90 5.10 7.07
N ASP A 264 28.08 4.06 7.19
CA ASP A 264 27.26 3.78 8.39
C ASP A 264 28.09 3.65 9.68
N SER A 265 29.36 3.26 9.57
CA SER A 265 30.27 3.17 10.71
C SER A 265 30.75 4.53 11.24
N GLU A 266 30.61 5.60 10.45
CA GLU A 266 31.11 6.94 10.75
C GLU A 266 30.07 7.85 11.40
N PHE A 267 28.86 7.35 11.65
CA PHE A 267 27.87 8.03 12.47
C PHE A 267 28.43 8.26 13.90
N LEU A 268 28.23 9.48 14.41
CA LEU A 268 28.70 9.86 15.74
C LEU A 268 27.74 9.30 16.79
N LYS A 269 28.22 8.38 17.62
CA LYS A 269 27.46 7.90 18.78
C LYS A 269 27.28 9.04 19.78
N VAL A 270 26.04 9.40 20.05
CA VAL A 270 25.69 10.50 20.96
C VAL A 270 25.13 10.01 22.29
N TRP A 271 24.59 8.78 22.32
CA TRP A 271 24.11 8.16 23.55
C TRP A 271 24.37 6.66 23.56
N SER A 272 24.81 6.14 24.71
CA SER A 272 25.04 4.73 24.98
C SER A 272 23.77 4.04 25.53
N PRO A 273 23.59 2.73 25.27
CA PRO A 273 22.32 2.02 25.41
C PRO A 273 21.80 1.91 26.84
N ILE A 274 20.48 1.79 26.93
CA ILE A 274 19.77 1.41 28.15
C ILE A 274 19.91 -0.12 28.30
N PRO A 275 20.40 -0.62 29.45
CA PRO A 275 20.61 -2.06 29.65
C PRO A 275 19.32 -2.87 29.45
N TYR A 276 19.40 -4.00 28.76
CA TYR A 276 18.30 -4.95 28.65
C TYR A 276 18.09 -5.67 29.99
N PRO A 277 16.85 -6.00 30.42
CA PRO A 277 16.61 -6.71 31.69
C PRO A 277 17.27 -8.10 31.80
N GLY A 278 17.75 -8.66 30.68
CA GLY A 278 18.46 -9.93 30.62
C GLY A 278 19.96 -9.81 30.34
N ASP A 279 20.49 -8.60 30.16
CA ASP A 279 21.94 -8.42 30.12
C ASP A 279 22.47 -8.66 31.54
N ALA A 280 23.52 -9.47 31.67
CA ALA A 280 24.27 -9.51 32.92
C ALA A 280 24.62 -8.07 33.25
N ALA A 281 24.05 -7.54 34.34
CA ALA A 281 24.38 -6.22 34.83
C ALA A 281 25.91 -6.11 34.77
N VAL A 282 26.42 -5.20 33.94
CA VAL A 282 27.84 -4.90 33.93
C VAL A 282 28.10 -4.35 35.32
N GLY A 283 28.54 -5.26 36.20
CA GLY A 283 28.86 -4.96 37.57
C GLY A 283 30.09 -4.08 37.63
N ALA A 284 30.07 -3.19 38.62
CA ALA A 284 31.02 -2.14 38.97
C ALA A 284 30.85 -0.80 38.24
#